data_AF-A0ABD3HF42-F1
#
_entry.id   AF-A0ABD3HF42-F1
#
_cell.length_a   1.000
_cell.length_b   1.000
_cell.length_c   1.000
_cell.angle_alpha   90.00
_cell.angle_beta   90.00
_cell.angle_gamma   90.00
#
_symmetry.space_group_name_H-M   'P 1'
#
loop_
_entity.id
_entity.type
_entity.pdbx_description
1 polymer ?
#
loop_
_entity_poly.entity_id
_entity_poly.type
_entity_poly.pdbx_seq_one_letter_code
_entity_poly.pdbx_strand_id
1 'polypeptide(L)'
;MSTHKPSVRVRGVSGPLLANGAPAYSGHLRDELRVFESHDFDANAYVQGKCQSMSEKAIRQLCAELQDLKKASAEEMRKSVYANYTAFIRTSKEISDLEGELVSMRNLLSTQAALIHGLAEGTSLATIKAAAESPEEIGYLRYDTPASDLERHAQALPDILDVLLAERKVPQALAALDDGERLIAEAQRVEDNKGNSFIAPLQAALSERRARLAEQLAEAARQPSVRGSELRNAIAALEKLGDGPRAHSLLLKSHHERLQHNIRTLRPSGTSYGGAYTAAYRSLYFLL
;
A
#
# COMPACT_ATOMS: atom_id res chain seq x y z
N MET A 1 -2.06 53.02 20.39
CA MET A 1 -2.47 52.00 21.38
C MET A 1 -2.89 50.75 20.62
N SER A 2 -2.49 49.60 21.18
CA SER A 2 -2.26 48.31 20.53
C SER A 2 -3.50 47.63 19.90
N THR A 3 -3.31 46.97 18.76
CA THR A 3 -4.27 46.09 18.10
C THR A 3 -3.97 44.63 18.48
N HIS A 4 -4.83 44.00 19.28
CA HIS A 4 -4.74 42.57 19.60
C HIS A 4 -5.80 41.76 18.82
N LYS A 5 -5.33 40.86 17.95
CA LYS A 5 -6.12 39.77 17.36
C LYS A 5 -6.22 38.61 18.37
N PRO A 6 -7.37 37.92 18.53
CA PRO A 6 -7.41 36.66 19.24
C PRO A 6 -7.14 35.49 18.29
N SER A 7 -6.18 34.66 18.71
CA SER A 7 -5.80 33.37 18.11
C SER A 7 -6.79 32.29 18.58
N VAL A 8 -7.40 31.56 17.66
CA VAL A 8 -8.24 30.38 17.98
C VAL A 8 -7.39 29.13 17.79
N ARG A 9 -7.10 28.48 18.91
CA ARG A 9 -6.29 27.27 19.04
C ARG A 9 -7.14 26.05 18.65
N VAL A 10 -6.73 25.34 17.60
CA VAL A 10 -7.30 24.03 17.24
C VAL A 10 -6.88 23.02 18.32
N ARG A 11 -7.85 22.53 19.09
CA ARG A 11 -7.64 21.48 20.09
C ARG A 11 -7.91 20.14 19.41
N GLY A 12 -6.85 19.37 19.15
CA GLY A 12 -6.98 17.97 18.76
C GLY A 12 -7.71 17.21 19.86
N VAL A 13 -8.73 16.43 19.48
CA VAL A 13 -9.49 15.61 20.43
C VAL A 13 -9.23 14.15 20.08
N SER A 14 -8.24 13.57 20.77
CA SER A 14 -8.10 12.13 20.93
C SER A 14 -8.80 11.75 22.23
N GLY A 15 -9.79 10.86 22.18
CA GLY A 15 -10.45 10.25 23.34
C GLY A 15 -10.58 8.74 23.13
N PRO A 16 -10.58 7.92 24.20
CA PRO A 16 -10.47 6.47 24.09
C PRO A 16 -11.79 5.83 23.62
N LEU A 17 -11.67 4.80 22.79
CA LEU A 17 -12.77 3.98 22.26
C LEU A 17 -13.18 2.90 23.28
N LEU A 18 -14.47 2.75 23.55
CA LEU A 18 -15.03 1.61 24.29
C LEU A 18 -15.43 0.47 23.34
N ALA A 19 -15.37 -0.76 23.86
CA ALA A 19 -15.41 -2.04 23.14
C ALA A 19 -16.68 -2.38 22.31
N ASN A 20 -17.66 -1.47 22.19
CA ASN A 20 -18.92 -1.73 21.48
C ASN A 20 -19.15 -0.83 20.25
N GLY A 21 -18.11 -0.17 19.71
CA GLY A 21 -18.23 0.57 18.44
C GLY A 21 -19.19 1.77 18.45
N ALA A 22 -19.76 2.13 19.60
CA ALA A 22 -20.61 3.30 19.73
C ALA A 22 -19.75 4.53 20.07
N PRO A 23 -19.72 5.56 19.22
CA PRO A 23 -19.02 6.79 19.54
C PRO A 23 -19.70 7.50 20.72
N ALA A 24 -18.89 7.87 21.72
CA ALA A 24 -19.29 8.77 22.78
C ALA A 24 -19.39 10.20 22.22
N TYR A 25 -20.42 10.45 21.41
CA TYR A 25 -20.81 11.81 21.06
C TYR A 25 -21.49 12.46 22.26
N SER A 26 -21.30 13.76 22.44
CA SER A 26 -22.26 14.57 23.20
C SER A 26 -23.65 14.28 22.64
N GLY A 27 -24.60 13.87 23.49
CA GLY A 27 -25.91 13.34 23.07
C GLY A 27 -26.65 14.20 22.05
N HIS A 28 -26.40 15.52 22.08
CA HIS A 28 -26.99 16.50 21.17
C HIS A 28 -26.64 16.29 19.68
N LEU A 29 -25.42 15.87 19.34
CA LEU A 29 -25.04 15.63 17.95
C LEU A 29 -25.66 14.33 17.42
N ARG A 30 -25.77 13.30 18.26
CA ARG A 30 -26.36 12.02 17.87
C ARG A 30 -27.84 12.17 17.53
N ASP A 31 -28.57 12.98 18.29
CA ASP A 31 -29.98 13.24 18.02
C ASP A 31 -30.21 14.07 16.74
N GLU A 32 -29.30 14.99 16.41
CA GLU A 32 -29.35 15.72 15.12
C GLU A 32 -29.04 14.80 13.92
N LEU A 33 -28.20 13.78 14.11
CA LEU A 33 -27.82 12.84 13.05
C LEU A 33 -28.88 11.76 12.78
N ARG A 34 -29.70 11.41 13.77
CA ARG A 34 -30.79 10.44 13.62
C ARG A 34 -31.78 10.81 12.51
N VAL A 35 -31.97 12.11 12.25
CA VAL A 35 -32.84 12.59 11.17
C VAL A 35 -32.35 12.08 9.81
N PHE A 36 -31.03 11.96 9.60
CA PHE A 36 -30.43 11.47 8.36
C PHE A 36 -30.33 9.94 8.29
N GLU A 37 -30.54 9.24 9.40
CA GLU A 37 -30.52 7.77 9.47
C GLU A 37 -31.90 7.15 9.17
N SER A 38 -32.94 7.98 9.03
CA SER A 38 -34.29 7.52 8.69
C SER A 38 -34.38 7.00 7.25
N HIS A 39 -35.11 5.89 7.07
CA HIS A 39 -35.37 5.28 5.77
C HIS A 39 -36.29 6.14 4.87
N ASP A 40 -37.12 7.00 5.49
CA ASP A 40 -38.05 7.90 4.81
C ASP A 40 -37.56 9.36 4.82
N PHE A 41 -36.25 9.58 4.82
CA PHE A 41 -35.70 10.94 4.85
C PHE A 41 -36.05 11.72 3.57
N ASP A 42 -36.86 12.77 3.71
CA ASP A 42 -37.14 13.73 2.64
C ASP A 42 -36.27 14.98 2.78
N ALA A 43 -35.29 15.09 1.87
CA ALA A 43 -34.38 16.22 1.79
C ALA A 43 -35.09 17.56 1.55
N ASN A 44 -36.17 17.57 0.76
CA ASN A 44 -36.89 18.80 0.43
C ASN A 44 -37.69 19.29 1.65
N ALA A 45 -38.40 18.39 2.33
CA ALA A 45 -39.13 18.72 3.56
C ALA A 45 -38.17 19.18 4.68
N TYR A 46 -37.01 18.54 4.82
CA TYR A 46 -35.97 18.92 5.78
C TYR A 46 -35.44 20.34 5.51
N VAL A 47 -35.08 20.64 4.26
CA VAL A 47 -34.59 21.97 3.87
C VAL A 47 -35.69 23.03 4.00
N GLN A 48 -36.94 22.72 3.62
CA GLN A 48 -38.05 23.65 3.78
C GLN A 48 -38.29 23.98 5.26
N GLY A 49 -38.42 22.97 6.11
CA GLY A 49 -38.68 23.18 7.54
C GLY A 49 -37.54 23.91 8.24
N LYS A 50 -36.28 23.62 7.88
CA LYS A 50 -35.11 24.25 8.50
C LYS A 50 -34.87 25.67 7.96
N CYS A 51 -34.98 25.89 6.65
CA CYS A 51 -34.61 27.17 6.01
C CYS A 51 -35.74 28.20 5.96
N GLN A 52 -37.02 27.82 6.11
CA GLN A 52 -38.16 28.76 6.03
C GLN A 52 -38.08 29.94 7.03
N SER A 53 -37.43 29.76 8.17
CA SER A 53 -37.32 30.77 9.24
C SER A 53 -35.90 31.32 9.43
N MET A 54 -34.94 30.94 8.58
CA MET A 54 -33.53 31.27 8.75
C MET A 54 -33.11 32.49 7.93
N SER A 55 -32.23 33.32 8.50
CA SER A 55 -31.56 34.39 7.76
C SER A 55 -30.52 33.82 6.78
N GLU A 56 -30.17 34.57 5.74
CA GLU A 56 -29.18 34.16 4.74
C GLU A 56 -27.84 33.74 5.38
N LYS A 57 -27.39 34.47 6.40
CA LYS A 57 -26.14 34.16 7.13
C LYS A 57 -26.24 32.80 7.83
N ALA A 58 -27.39 32.50 8.44
CA ALA A 58 -27.63 31.23 9.11
C ALA A 58 -27.75 30.07 8.11
N ILE A 59 -28.33 30.31 6.93
CA ILE A 59 -28.38 29.32 5.84
C ILE A 59 -26.97 28.98 5.34
N ARG A 60 -26.11 29.99 5.12
CA ARG A 60 -24.70 29.77 4.73
C ARG A 60 -23.93 28.97 5.78
N GLN A 61 -24.18 29.24 7.06
CA GLN A 61 -23.58 28.50 8.16
C GLN A 61 -24.05 27.04 8.19
N LEU A 62 -25.35 26.80 8.04
CA LEU A 62 -25.93 25.46 7.95
C LEU A 62 -25.33 24.66 6.77
N CYS A 63 -25.16 25.29 5.61
CA CYS A 63 -24.51 24.67 4.46
C CYS A 63 -23.07 24.25 4.76
N ALA A 64 -22.30 25.07 5.48
CA ALA A 64 -20.94 24.74 5.88
C ALA A 64 -20.92 23.57 6.88
N GLU A 65 -21.80 23.60 7.88
CA GLU A 65 -21.94 22.52 8.87
C GLU A 65 -22.32 21.19 8.22
N LEU A 66 -23.26 21.19 7.26
CA LEU A 66 -23.64 19.99 6.50
C LEU A 66 -22.49 19.46 5.62
N GLN A 67 -21.68 20.35 5.03
CA GLN A 67 -20.52 19.94 4.25
C GLN A 67 -19.44 19.31 5.12
N ASP A 68 -19.19 19.85 6.30
CA ASP A 68 -18.21 19.31 7.23
C ASP A 68 -18.70 17.99 7.84
N LEU A 69 -20.00 17.88 8.14
CA LEU A 69 -20.62 16.63 8.53
C LEU A 69 -20.49 15.55 7.44
N LYS A 70 -20.74 15.91 6.17
CA LYS A 70 -20.55 14.98 5.04
C LYS A 70 -19.12 14.46 4.97
N LYS A 71 -18.12 15.34 5.14
CA LYS A 71 -16.70 14.93 5.15
C LYS A 71 -16.39 14.02 6.33
N ALA A 72 -16.84 14.37 7.53
CA ALA A 72 -16.63 13.59 8.74
C ALA A 72 -17.28 12.18 8.64
N SER A 73 -18.51 12.11 8.11
CA SER A 73 -19.22 10.84 7.89
C SER A 73 -18.50 9.96 6.88
N ALA A 74 -18.01 10.52 5.77
CA ALA A 74 -17.22 9.79 4.79
C ALA A 74 -15.90 9.25 5.39
N GLU A 75 -15.24 10.04 6.23
CA GLU A 75 -14.01 9.63 6.89
C GLU A 75 -14.26 8.55 7.97
N GLU A 76 -15.37 8.61 8.68
CA GLU A 76 -15.75 7.59 9.66
C GLU A 76 -16.14 6.27 8.98
N MET A 77 -16.91 6.33 7.88
CA MET A 77 -17.19 5.17 7.05
C MET A 77 -15.90 4.52 6.56
N ARG A 78 -14.96 5.34 6.07
CA ARG A 78 -13.64 4.89 5.65
C ARG A 78 -12.91 4.17 6.80
N LYS A 79 -12.82 4.79 7.98
CA LYS A 79 -12.18 4.17 9.16
C LYS A 79 -12.82 2.86 9.57
N SER A 80 -14.16 2.79 9.58
CA SER A 80 -14.89 1.56 9.91
C SER A 80 -14.59 0.43 8.92
N VAL A 81 -14.54 0.73 7.62
CA VAL A 81 -14.16 -0.25 6.60
C VAL A 81 -12.71 -0.70 6.79
N TYR A 82 -11.78 0.22 7.01
CA TYR A 82 -10.37 -0.13 7.23
C TYR A 82 -10.14 -0.93 8.52
N ALA A 83 -10.86 -0.61 9.59
CA ALA A 83 -10.75 -1.33 10.87
C ALA A 83 -11.19 -2.79 10.73
N ASN A 84 -12.21 -3.06 9.90
CA ASN A 84 -12.73 -4.40 9.66
C ASN A 84 -12.03 -5.12 8.49
N TYR A 85 -11.23 -4.42 7.69
CA TYR A 85 -10.53 -4.99 6.53
C TYR A 85 -9.59 -6.13 6.94
N THR A 86 -8.85 -5.97 8.04
CA THR A 86 -7.94 -6.99 8.56
C THR A 86 -8.69 -8.25 8.99
N ALA A 87 -9.85 -8.10 9.63
CA ALA A 87 -10.71 -9.21 10.01
C ALA A 87 -11.27 -9.92 8.76
N PHE A 88 -11.75 -9.17 7.76
CA PHE A 88 -12.24 -9.74 6.51
C PHE A 88 -11.18 -10.57 5.80
N ILE A 89 -9.97 -10.02 5.59
CA ILE A 89 -8.89 -10.73 4.91
C ILE A 89 -8.46 -11.99 5.68
N ARG A 90 -8.35 -11.89 7.01
CA ARG A 90 -8.01 -13.06 7.84
C ARG A 90 -9.06 -14.15 7.71
N THR A 91 -10.34 -13.81 7.87
CA THR A 91 -11.42 -14.78 7.77
C THR A 91 -11.51 -15.38 6.35
N SER A 92 -11.32 -14.58 5.31
CA SER A 92 -11.28 -15.08 3.92
C SER A 92 -10.15 -16.09 3.70
N LYS A 93 -8.97 -15.86 4.29
CA LYS A 93 -7.86 -16.82 4.22
C LYS A 93 -8.18 -18.10 4.98
N GLU A 94 -8.71 -18.00 6.19
CA GLU A 94 -9.12 -19.16 6.99
C GLU A 94 -10.17 -20.00 6.24
N ILE A 95 -11.11 -19.38 5.51
CA ILE A 95 -12.07 -20.10 4.66
C ILE A 95 -11.36 -20.85 3.53
N SER A 96 -10.41 -20.21 2.83
CA SER A 96 -9.66 -20.87 1.75
C SER A 96 -8.80 -22.04 2.25
N ASP A 97 -8.19 -21.91 3.42
CA ASP A 97 -7.41 -22.99 4.04
C ASP A 97 -8.33 -24.18 4.37
N LEU A 98 -9.51 -23.93 4.94
CA LEU A 98 -10.53 -24.94 5.21
C LEU A 98 -11.05 -25.62 3.93
N GLU A 99 -11.23 -24.88 2.83
CA GLU A 99 -11.60 -25.45 1.54
C GLU A 99 -10.52 -26.43 1.03
N GLY A 100 -9.25 -26.11 1.22
CA GLY A 100 -8.11 -26.99 0.90
C GLY A 100 -8.14 -28.29 1.72
N GLU A 101 -8.37 -28.17 3.02
CA GLU A 101 -8.51 -29.33 3.92
C GLU A 101 -9.68 -30.24 3.52
N LEU A 102 -10.83 -29.67 3.15
CA LEU A 102 -11.99 -30.45 2.67
C LEU A 102 -11.70 -31.20 1.37
N VAL A 103 -10.97 -30.58 0.44
CA VAL A 103 -10.53 -31.24 -0.79
C VAL A 103 -9.58 -32.39 -0.48
N SER A 104 -8.66 -32.21 0.47
CA SER A 104 -7.75 -33.26 0.93
C SER A 104 -8.52 -34.43 1.56
N MET A 105 -9.45 -34.16 2.47
CA MET A 105 -10.30 -35.18 3.08
C MET A 105 -11.12 -35.96 2.04
N ARG A 106 -11.70 -35.26 1.06
CA ARG A 106 -12.42 -35.89 -0.05
C ARG A 106 -11.51 -36.87 -0.80
N ASN A 107 -10.30 -36.45 -1.15
CA ASN A 107 -9.35 -37.29 -1.86
C ASN A 107 -8.96 -38.52 -1.03
N LEU A 108 -8.69 -38.35 0.27
CA LEU A 108 -8.39 -39.45 1.17
C LEU A 108 -9.55 -40.45 1.22
N LEU A 109 -10.78 -39.97 1.40
CA LEU A 109 -11.97 -40.82 1.39
C LEU A 109 -12.17 -41.53 0.05
N SER A 110 -11.92 -40.86 -1.08
CA SER A 110 -11.94 -41.49 -2.41
C SER A 110 -10.89 -42.59 -2.54
N THR A 111 -9.66 -42.36 -2.09
CA THR A 111 -8.61 -43.41 -2.10
C THR A 111 -8.96 -44.58 -1.19
N GLN A 112 -9.51 -44.31 -0.01
CA GLN A 112 -9.89 -45.35 0.93
C GLN A 112 -11.08 -46.16 0.42
N ALA A 113 -12.06 -45.51 -0.21
CA ALA A 113 -13.15 -46.19 -0.90
C ALA A 113 -12.62 -47.07 -2.04
N ALA A 114 -11.70 -46.57 -2.87
CA ALA A 114 -11.09 -47.37 -3.94
C ALA A 114 -10.33 -48.59 -3.40
N LEU A 115 -9.60 -48.45 -2.29
CA LEU A 115 -8.93 -49.57 -1.63
C LEU A 115 -9.94 -50.60 -1.07
N ILE A 116 -11.01 -50.14 -0.42
CA ILE A 116 -12.06 -51.02 0.10
C ILE A 116 -12.77 -51.74 -1.05
N HIS A 117 -13.07 -51.05 -2.15
CA HIS A 117 -13.64 -51.67 -3.35
C HIS A 117 -12.67 -52.70 -3.95
N GLY A 118 -11.39 -52.38 -4.09
CA GLY A 118 -10.38 -53.35 -4.57
C GLY A 118 -10.21 -54.56 -3.66
N LEU A 119 -10.41 -54.39 -2.34
CA LEU A 119 -10.42 -55.50 -1.37
C LEU A 119 -11.72 -56.31 -1.43
N ALA A 120 -12.87 -55.66 -1.60
CA ALA A 120 -14.19 -56.28 -1.62
C ALA A 120 -14.51 -57.01 -2.94
N GLU A 121 -13.99 -56.52 -4.08
CA GLU A 121 -14.14 -57.15 -5.39
C GLU A 121 -13.31 -58.42 -5.56
N GLY A 122 -12.44 -58.72 -4.59
CA GLY A 122 -11.75 -60.00 -4.48
C GLY A 122 -10.56 -60.13 -5.43
N THR A 123 -9.36 -60.14 -4.83
CA THR A 123 -8.11 -60.76 -5.32
C THR A 123 -7.39 -60.12 -6.52
N SER A 124 -6.14 -59.69 -6.30
CA SER A 124 -4.95 -60.30 -6.89
C SER A 124 -3.70 -59.62 -6.32
N LEU A 125 -2.85 -60.41 -5.66
CA LEU A 125 -1.53 -60.02 -5.14
C LEU A 125 -0.63 -59.36 -6.22
N ALA A 126 -0.98 -59.54 -7.50
CA ALA A 126 -0.29 -58.94 -8.64
C ALA A 126 -0.42 -57.40 -8.72
N THR A 127 -1.57 -56.83 -8.35
CA THR A 127 -1.79 -55.37 -8.43
C THR A 127 -1.01 -54.62 -7.35
N ILE A 128 -0.85 -55.23 -6.16
CA ILE A 128 -0.08 -54.65 -5.05
C ILE A 128 1.42 -54.60 -5.40
N LYS A 129 1.93 -55.57 -6.16
CA LYS A 129 3.34 -55.62 -6.58
C LYS A 129 3.64 -54.66 -7.73
N ALA A 130 2.70 -54.47 -8.67
CA ALA A 130 2.85 -53.49 -9.74
C ALA A 130 2.81 -52.02 -9.23
N ALA A 131 2.08 -51.74 -8.15
CA ALA A 131 2.10 -50.43 -7.48
C ALA A 131 3.35 -50.20 -6.60
N ALA A 132 4.13 -51.25 -6.31
CA ALA A 132 5.37 -51.16 -5.53
C ALA A 132 6.64 -51.02 -6.41
N GLU A 133 6.53 -51.30 -7.71
CA GLU A 133 7.65 -51.28 -8.66
C GLU A 133 7.61 -50.09 -9.64
N SER A 134 6.69 -49.13 -9.50
CA SER A 134 6.87 -47.80 -10.10
C SER A 134 7.67 -46.91 -9.15
N PRO A 135 8.94 -46.59 -9.47
CA PRO A 135 9.60 -45.43 -8.88
C PRO A 135 9.09 -44.18 -9.60
N GLU A 136 7.78 -43.96 -9.58
CA GLU A 136 7.28 -42.60 -9.65
C GLU A 136 7.42 -42.07 -8.24
N GLU A 137 8.13 -40.96 -8.09
CA GLU A 137 8.30 -40.21 -6.85
C GLU A 137 6.93 -39.89 -6.25
N ILE A 138 6.35 -40.85 -5.54
CA ILE A 138 5.24 -40.57 -4.66
C ILE A 138 5.92 -39.92 -3.46
N GLY A 139 6.01 -38.59 -3.52
CA GLY A 139 6.44 -37.67 -2.47
C GLY A 139 5.52 -37.76 -1.26
N TYR A 140 5.43 -38.95 -0.68
CA TYR A 140 4.75 -39.19 0.58
C TYR A 140 5.61 -38.58 1.68
N LEU A 141 4.99 -37.66 2.40
CA LEU A 141 5.41 -37.11 3.69
C LEU A 141 6.56 -36.10 3.63
N ARG A 142 6.36 -34.99 2.90
CA ARG A 142 6.74 -33.72 3.51
C ARG A 142 5.75 -33.51 4.65
N TYR A 143 6.09 -33.97 5.85
CA TYR A 143 5.53 -33.34 7.04
C TYR A 143 5.67 -31.84 6.79
N ASP A 144 4.59 -31.08 6.90
CA ASP A 144 4.72 -29.64 7.08
C ASP A 144 5.47 -29.46 8.40
N THR A 145 6.79 -29.63 8.37
CA THR A 145 7.68 -28.91 9.28
C THR A 145 7.20 -27.48 9.16
N PRO A 146 6.65 -26.90 10.23
CA PRO A 146 6.07 -25.57 10.17
C PRO A 146 7.13 -24.69 9.53
N ALA A 147 6.77 -24.09 8.38
CA ALA A 147 7.66 -23.21 7.64
C ALA A 147 8.38 -22.34 8.67
N SER A 148 9.72 -22.41 8.67
CA SER A 148 10.54 -21.66 9.62
C SER A 148 10.04 -20.21 9.62
N ASP A 149 10.11 -19.52 10.76
CA ASP A 149 9.71 -18.10 10.82
C ASP A 149 10.37 -17.28 9.69
N LEU A 150 11.57 -17.71 9.26
CA LEU A 150 12.30 -17.21 8.11
C LEU A 150 11.59 -17.47 6.76
N GLU A 151 11.08 -18.69 6.53
CA GLU A 151 10.36 -19.06 5.31
C GLU A 151 8.99 -18.35 5.23
N ARG A 152 8.29 -18.22 6.36
CA ARG A 152 7.03 -17.45 6.43
C ARG A 152 7.28 -15.97 6.11
N HIS A 153 8.35 -15.40 6.67
CA HIS A 153 8.71 -14.02 6.38
C HIS A 153 9.14 -13.84 4.92
N ALA A 154 9.89 -14.80 4.36
CA ALA A 154 10.27 -14.82 2.95
C ALA A 154 9.06 -14.89 2.01
N GLN A 155 8.01 -15.64 2.38
CA GLN A 155 6.78 -15.71 1.59
C GLN A 155 5.95 -14.41 1.65
N ALA A 156 5.93 -13.72 2.79
CA ALA A 156 5.15 -12.49 2.97
C ALA A 156 5.84 -11.22 2.45
N LEU A 157 7.17 -11.17 2.43
CA LEU A 157 7.95 -9.98 2.07
C LEU A 157 7.66 -9.44 0.65
N PRO A 158 7.51 -10.28 -0.40
CA PRO A 158 7.16 -9.82 -1.74
C PRO A 158 5.83 -9.04 -1.78
N ASP A 159 4.80 -9.52 -1.08
CA ASP A 159 3.49 -8.87 -1.03
C ASP A 159 3.56 -7.53 -0.28
N ILE A 160 4.30 -7.50 0.83
CA ILE A 160 4.54 -6.25 1.59
C ILE A 160 5.22 -5.21 0.70
N LEU A 161 6.23 -5.62 -0.07
CA LEU A 161 6.91 -4.73 -1.00
C LEU A 161 5.95 -4.21 -2.08
N ASP A 162 5.10 -5.05 -2.66
CA ASP A 162 4.13 -4.60 -3.67
C ASP A 162 3.16 -3.56 -3.12
N VAL A 163 2.70 -3.71 -1.87
CA VAL A 163 1.89 -2.70 -1.18
C VAL A 163 2.68 -1.39 -0.99
N LEU A 164 3.93 -1.47 -0.52
CA LEU A 164 4.77 -0.29 -0.30
C LEU A 164 5.07 0.47 -1.61
N LEU A 165 5.27 -0.27 -2.71
CA LEU A 165 5.45 0.30 -4.04
C LEU A 165 4.15 0.97 -4.53
N ALA A 166 3.00 0.35 -4.31
CA ALA A 166 1.70 0.93 -4.66
C ALA A 166 1.41 2.22 -3.89
N GLU A 167 1.77 2.26 -2.60
CA GLU A 167 1.61 3.43 -1.73
C GLU A 167 2.69 4.51 -1.95
N ARG A 168 3.64 4.30 -2.86
CA ARG A 168 4.81 5.18 -3.10
C ARG A 168 5.63 5.46 -1.83
N LYS A 169 5.65 4.49 -0.92
CA LYS A 169 6.34 4.54 0.36
C LYS A 169 7.82 4.16 0.21
N VAL A 170 8.55 4.99 -0.55
CA VAL A 170 9.98 4.78 -0.89
C VAL A 170 10.87 4.42 0.31
N PRO A 171 10.87 5.15 1.45
CA PRO A 171 11.79 4.83 2.54
C PRO A 171 11.48 3.47 3.20
N GLN A 172 10.22 3.11 3.31
CA GLN A 172 9.81 1.81 3.85
C GLN A 172 10.10 0.68 2.86
N ALA A 173 9.92 0.92 1.56
CA ALA A 173 10.26 -0.04 0.52
C ALA A 173 11.77 -0.35 0.51
N LEU A 174 12.63 0.66 0.68
CA LEU A 174 14.08 0.47 0.81
C LEU A 174 14.44 -0.35 2.06
N ALA A 175 13.82 -0.05 3.21
CA ALA A 175 14.06 -0.82 4.44
C ALA A 175 13.63 -2.29 4.29
N ALA A 176 12.47 -2.55 3.68
CA ALA A 176 12.00 -3.91 3.41
C ALA A 176 12.89 -4.67 2.41
N LEU A 177 13.48 -3.98 1.43
CA LEU A 177 14.47 -4.58 0.53
C LEU A 177 15.76 -4.95 1.29
N ASP A 178 16.26 -4.05 2.15
CA ASP A 178 17.44 -4.32 2.98
C ASP A 178 17.20 -5.49 3.94
N ASP A 179 16.01 -5.58 4.53
CA ASP A 179 15.60 -6.70 5.39
C ASP A 179 15.55 -8.00 4.59
N GLY A 180 15.01 -8.00 3.37
CA GLY A 180 15.01 -9.15 2.47
C GLY A 180 16.41 -9.66 2.13
N GLU A 181 17.34 -8.75 1.83
CA GLU A 181 18.74 -9.09 1.57
C GLU A 181 19.43 -9.69 2.81
N ARG A 182 19.12 -9.19 4.01
CA ARG A 182 19.63 -9.77 5.27
C ARG A 182 19.09 -11.18 5.51
N LEU A 183 17.81 -11.42 5.23
CA LEU A 183 17.21 -12.75 5.40
C LEU A 183 17.82 -13.76 4.44
N ILE A 184 18.13 -13.37 3.20
CA ILE A 184 18.88 -14.20 2.25
C ILE A 184 20.27 -14.51 2.81
N ALA A 185 20.98 -13.50 3.33
CA ALA A 185 22.31 -13.68 3.89
C ALA A 185 22.32 -14.56 5.16
N GLU A 186 21.27 -14.49 5.98
CA GLU A 186 21.08 -15.35 7.15
C GLU A 186 20.75 -16.79 6.75
N ALA A 187 19.86 -16.98 5.78
CA ALA A 187 19.51 -18.29 5.24
C ALA A 187 20.72 -19.00 4.59
N GLN A 188 21.60 -18.26 3.92
CA GLN A 188 22.82 -18.79 3.32
C GLN A 188 23.88 -19.24 4.34
N ARG A 189 23.84 -18.74 5.58
CA ARG A 189 24.78 -19.14 6.65
C ARG A 189 24.40 -20.46 7.32
N VAL A 190 23.13 -20.84 7.26
CA VAL A 190 22.63 -22.10 7.81
C VAL A 190 22.90 -23.18 6.75
N GLU A 191 23.93 -24.00 6.97
CA GLU A 191 24.45 -25.03 6.03
C GLU A 191 23.46 -26.17 5.69
N ASP A 192 22.20 -26.10 6.17
CA ASP A 192 21.16 -27.07 5.85
C ASP A 192 20.65 -26.87 4.41
N ASN A 193 21.38 -27.47 3.47
CA ASN A 193 21.13 -27.42 2.02
C ASN A 193 19.71 -27.86 1.59
N LYS A 194 18.89 -28.40 2.50
CA LYS A 194 17.51 -28.83 2.28
C LYS A 194 16.44 -27.77 2.62
N GLY A 195 16.77 -26.75 3.41
CA GLY A 195 15.83 -25.70 3.85
C GLY A 195 15.79 -24.44 2.97
N ASN A 196 16.74 -24.30 2.05
CA ASN A 196 17.00 -23.05 1.32
C ASN A 196 16.26 -22.95 -0.03
N SER A 197 15.21 -23.76 -0.25
CA SER A 197 14.44 -23.75 -1.50
C SER A 197 13.80 -22.40 -1.81
N PHE A 198 13.47 -21.61 -0.78
CA PHE A 198 12.85 -20.30 -0.92
C PHE A 198 13.83 -19.17 -1.27
N ILE A 199 15.15 -19.37 -1.14
CA ILE A 199 16.15 -18.32 -1.36
C ILE A 199 16.15 -17.82 -2.81
N ALA A 200 16.21 -18.74 -3.77
CA ALA A 200 16.25 -18.36 -5.18
C ALA A 200 14.96 -17.64 -5.65
N PRO A 201 13.75 -18.13 -5.31
CA PRO A 201 12.51 -17.39 -5.54
C PRO A 201 12.48 -16.01 -4.87
N LEU A 202 12.93 -15.91 -3.62
CA LEU A 202 12.97 -14.65 -2.88
C LEU A 202 13.94 -13.66 -3.53
N GLN A 203 15.13 -14.11 -3.92
CA GLN A 203 16.13 -13.28 -4.59
C GLN A 203 15.61 -12.75 -5.93
N ALA A 204 14.93 -13.60 -6.72
CA ALA A 204 14.27 -13.18 -7.96
C ALA A 204 13.19 -12.12 -7.67
N ALA A 205 12.32 -12.38 -6.69
CA ALA A 205 11.24 -11.48 -6.28
C ALA A 205 11.75 -10.11 -5.80
N LEU A 206 12.84 -10.08 -5.03
CA LEU A 206 13.50 -8.85 -4.57
C LEU A 206 14.13 -8.08 -5.74
N SER A 207 14.83 -8.78 -6.65
CA SER A 207 15.44 -8.14 -7.81
C SER A 207 14.41 -7.47 -8.72
N GLU A 208 13.27 -8.12 -8.93
CA GLU A 208 12.16 -7.57 -9.72
C GLU A 208 11.59 -6.31 -9.06
N ARG A 209 11.31 -6.37 -7.75
CA ARG A 209 10.75 -5.23 -7.01
C ARG A 209 11.73 -4.08 -6.87
N ARG A 210 13.03 -4.36 -6.74
CA ARG A 210 14.12 -3.37 -6.80
C ARG A 210 14.11 -2.64 -8.14
N ALA A 211 14.00 -3.37 -9.24
CA ALA A 211 13.91 -2.78 -10.58
C ALA A 211 12.65 -1.92 -10.75
N ARG A 212 11.49 -2.39 -10.27
CA ARG A 212 10.23 -1.61 -10.29
C ARG A 212 10.35 -0.32 -9.47
N LEU A 213 10.94 -0.36 -8.28
CA LEU A 213 11.16 0.83 -7.45
C LEU A 213 12.08 1.83 -8.17
N ALA A 214 13.17 1.34 -8.76
CA ALA A 214 14.09 2.19 -9.52
C ALA A 214 13.39 2.86 -10.71
N GLU A 215 12.52 2.13 -11.43
CA GLU A 215 11.75 2.70 -12.52
C GLU A 215 10.77 3.78 -12.04
N GLN A 216 10.01 3.52 -10.96
CA GLN A 216 9.09 4.50 -10.39
C GLN A 216 9.80 5.78 -9.93
N LEU A 217 10.99 5.66 -9.34
CA LEU A 217 11.81 6.80 -8.94
C LEU A 217 12.34 7.57 -10.16
N ALA A 218 12.77 6.85 -11.20
CA ALA A 218 13.24 7.46 -12.45
C ALA A 218 12.12 8.20 -13.19
N GLU A 219 10.92 7.62 -13.27
CA GLU A 219 9.74 8.28 -13.84
C GLU A 219 9.36 9.52 -13.04
N ALA A 220 9.32 9.41 -11.71
CA ALA A 220 9.04 10.54 -10.84
C ALA A 220 10.06 11.67 -11.09
N ALA A 221 11.36 11.37 -11.16
CA ALA A 221 12.41 12.37 -11.39
C ALA A 221 12.33 13.06 -12.76
N ARG A 222 11.73 12.44 -13.78
CA ARG A 222 11.56 12.99 -15.14
C ARG A 222 10.37 13.94 -15.26
N GLN A 223 9.50 14.01 -14.26
CA GLN A 223 8.32 14.87 -14.35
C GLN A 223 8.71 16.37 -14.27
N PRO A 224 8.21 17.24 -15.18
CA PRO A 224 8.57 18.66 -15.19
C PRO A 224 8.17 19.44 -13.93
N SER A 225 7.22 18.93 -13.16
CA SER A 225 6.68 19.55 -11.94
C SER A 225 7.43 19.20 -10.65
N VAL A 226 8.48 18.38 -10.75
CA VAL A 226 9.20 17.85 -9.58
C VAL A 226 9.96 18.96 -8.88
N ARG A 227 9.78 19.03 -7.56
CA ARG A 227 10.53 19.99 -6.74
C ARG A 227 11.98 19.52 -6.60
N GLY A 228 12.92 20.46 -6.49
CA GLY A 228 14.35 20.12 -6.33
C GLY A 228 14.64 19.22 -5.12
N SER A 229 13.84 19.31 -4.04
CA SER A 229 13.93 18.40 -2.90
C SER A 229 13.48 16.97 -3.23
N GLU A 230 12.41 16.82 -4.01
CA GLU A 230 11.87 15.53 -4.43
C GLU A 230 12.83 14.84 -5.41
N LEU A 231 13.41 15.60 -6.34
CA LEU A 231 14.46 15.11 -7.23
C LEU A 231 15.65 14.57 -6.43
N ARG A 232 16.20 15.36 -5.50
CA ARG A 232 17.32 14.92 -4.65
C ARG A 232 16.99 13.67 -3.84
N ASN A 233 15.78 13.58 -3.30
CA ASN A 233 15.33 12.40 -2.56
C ASN A 233 15.24 11.16 -3.48
N ALA A 234 14.73 11.32 -4.71
CA ALA A 234 14.68 10.24 -5.69
C ALA A 234 16.09 9.79 -6.13
N ILE A 235 17.01 10.73 -6.36
CA ILE A 235 18.41 10.42 -6.68
C ILE A 235 19.09 9.68 -5.50
N ALA A 236 18.93 10.16 -4.27
CA ALA A 236 19.49 9.49 -3.09
C ALA A 236 18.91 8.08 -2.88
N ALA A 237 17.62 7.87 -3.21
CA ALA A 237 17.01 6.56 -3.18
C ALA A 237 17.54 5.62 -4.28
N LEU A 238 17.77 6.13 -5.49
CA LEU A 238 18.39 5.38 -6.60
C LEU A 238 19.84 4.98 -6.28
N GLU A 239 20.62 5.85 -5.63
CA GLU A 239 21.95 5.52 -5.15
C GLU A 239 21.93 4.40 -4.10
N LYS A 240 20.98 4.43 -3.17
CA LYS A 240 20.77 3.34 -2.20
C LYS A 240 20.39 2.01 -2.88
N LEU A 241 19.66 2.09 -3.99
CA LEU A 241 19.34 0.94 -4.85
C LEU A 241 20.54 0.48 -5.71
N GLY A 242 21.72 1.09 -5.58
CA GLY A 242 22.91 0.73 -6.34
C GLY A 242 22.88 1.17 -7.81
N ASP A 243 21.87 1.96 -8.22
CA ASP A 243 21.74 2.48 -9.59
C ASP A 243 22.28 3.91 -9.70
N GLY A 244 23.53 4.07 -9.25
CA GLY A 244 24.24 5.36 -9.26
C GLY A 244 24.37 6.01 -10.65
N PRO A 245 24.76 5.28 -11.71
CA PRO A 245 24.90 5.85 -13.06
C PRO A 245 23.60 6.43 -13.61
N ARG A 246 22.47 5.73 -13.39
CA ARG A 246 21.15 6.22 -13.79
C ARG A 246 20.75 7.45 -12.98
N ALA A 247 21.01 7.44 -11.67
CA ALA A 247 20.75 8.58 -10.79
C ALA A 247 21.48 9.85 -11.25
N HIS A 248 22.77 9.73 -11.55
CA HIS A 248 23.59 10.85 -12.06
C HIS A 248 23.08 11.37 -13.41
N SER A 249 22.76 10.46 -14.33
CA SER A 249 22.24 10.81 -15.66
C SER A 249 20.90 11.56 -15.56
N LEU A 250 20.00 11.14 -14.66
CA LEU A 250 18.72 11.79 -14.41
C LEU A 250 18.89 13.18 -13.79
N LEU A 251 19.81 13.32 -12.83
CA LEU A 251 20.13 14.61 -12.23
C LEU A 251 20.62 15.61 -13.28
N LEU A 252 21.60 15.23 -14.08
CA LEU A 252 22.15 16.07 -15.15
C LEU A 252 21.08 16.45 -16.18
N LYS A 253 20.23 15.49 -16.57
CA LYS A 253 19.13 15.72 -17.51
C LYS A 253 18.11 16.72 -16.96
N SER A 254 17.73 16.60 -15.69
CA SER A 254 16.81 17.53 -15.04
C SER A 254 17.38 18.94 -14.94
N HIS A 255 18.65 19.08 -14.56
CA HIS A 255 19.34 20.38 -14.54
C HIS A 255 19.41 21.00 -15.94
N HIS A 256 19.72 20.19 -16.96
CA HIS A 256 19.75 20.64 -18.35
C HIS A 256 18.38 21.12 -18.83
N GLU A 257 17.30 20.37 -18.56
CA GLU A 257 15.93 20.73 -18.94
C GLU A 257 15.47 22.03 -18.25
N ARG A 258 15.79 22.21 -16.96
CA ARG A 258 15.51 23.45 -16.23
C ARG A 258 16.28 24.64 -16.80
N LEU A 259 17.56 24.46 -17.12
CA LEU A 259 18.35 25.49 -17.78
C LEU A 259 17.75 25.88 -19.13
N GLN A 260 17.39 24.89 -19.96
CA GLN A 260 16.74 25.15 -21.25
C GLN A 260 15.41 25.90 -21.09
N HIS A 261 14.57 25.49 -20.14
CA HIS A 261 13.31 26.16 -19.86
C HIS A 261 13.52 27.62 -19.46
N ASN A 262 14.45 27.87 -18.54
CA ASN A 262 14.78 29.22 -18.09
C ASN A 262 15.36 30.10 -19.20
N ILE A 263 16.16 29.54 -20.12
CA ILE A 263 16.65 30.27 -21.30
C ILE A 263 15.48 30.63 -22.23
N ARG A 264 14.52 29.72 -22.43
CA ARG A 264 13.33 29.97 -23.26
C ARG A 264 12.42 31.05 -22.65
N THR A 265 12.25 31.07 -21.33
CA THR A 265 11.44 32.09 -20.64
C THR A 265 12.13 33.46 -20.60
N LEU A 266 13.46 33.50 -20.58
CA LEU A 266 14.24 34.74 -20.66
C LEU A 266 14.32 35.36 -22.06
N ARG A 267 13.78 34.71 -23.11
CA ARG A 267 13.89 35.21 -24.48
C ARG A 267 13.30 36.63 -24.58
N PRO A 268 14.11 37.66 -24.87
CA PRO A 268 13.65 39.04 -24.84
C PRO A 268 12.80 39.31 -26.08
N SER A 269 11.54 39.66 -25.88
CA SER A 269 10.65 40.14 -26.96
C SER A 269 10.94 41.60 -27.36
N GLY A 270 12.04 42.20 -26.89
CA GLY A 270 12.35 43.61 -27.15
C GLY A 270 13.83 43.94 -27.00
N THR A 271 14.33 44.79 -27.89
CA THR A 271 15.73 45.19 -28.08
C THR A 271 16.30 46.10 -26.97
N SER A 272 15.58 46.34 -25.87
CA SER A 272 15.93 47.35 -24.86
C SER A 272 16.48 46.81 -23.52
N TYR A 273 16.62 45.49 -23.36
CA TYR A 273 16.89 44.87 -22.03
C TYR A 273 18.15 43.96 -21.96
N GLY A 274 19.19 44.22 -22.78
CA GLY A 274 20.40 43.40 -22.85
C GLY A 274 21.20 43.25 -21.54
N GLY A 275 21.22 44.29 -20.70
CA GLY A 275 21.91 44.27 -19.40
C GLY A 275 21.22 43.39 -18.35
N ALA A 276 19.88 43.41 -18.27
CA ALA A 276 19.15 42.55 -17.33
C ALA A 276 19.12 41.09 -17.81
N TYR A 277 19.08 40.86 -19.12
CA TYR A 277 19.16 39.52 -19.71
C TYR A 277 20.49 38.84 -19.39
N THR A 278 21.61 39.54 -19.59
CA THR A 278 22.95 39.00 -19.28
C THR A 278 23.16 38.77 -17.78
N ALA A 279 22.65 39.64 -16.91
CA ALA A 279 22.69 39.45 -15.46
C ALA A 279 21.85 38.24 -15.00
N ALA A 280 20.63 38.08 -15.55
CA ALA A 280 19.74 36.94 -15.26
C ALA A 280 20.30 35.60 -15.79
N TYR A 281 20.96 35.63 -16.95
CA TYR A 281 21.64 34.46 -17.50
C TYR A 281 22.81 34.00 -16.62
N ARG A 282 23.58 34.97 -16.09
CA ARG A 282 24.73 34.70 -15.21
C ARG A 282 24.30 34.13 -13.85
N SER A 283 23.19 34.64 -13.28
CA SER A 283 22.67 34.10 -12.02
C SER A 283 22.08 32.70 -12.19
N LEU A 284 21.46 32.38 -13.31
CA LEU A 284 20.95 31.02 -13.58
C LEU A 284 22.02 29.94 -13.65
N TYR A 285 23.20 30.28 -14.16
CA TYR A 285 24.31 29.33 -14.25
C TYR A 285 24.96 29.05 -12.88
N PHE A 286 24.83 29.98 -11.93
CA PHE A 286 25.48 29.92 -10.61
C PHE A 286 24.58 29.42 -9.48
N LEU A 287 23.27 29.31 -9.70
CA LEU A 287 22.26 29.01 -8.66
C LEU A 287 21.64 27.60 -8.81
N LEU A 288 22.06 26.85 -9.83
CA LEU A 288 21.68 25.44 -10.05
C LEU A 288 22.80 24.53 -9.55
#